data_AF-A0A6I0JES0-F1
#
_entry.id   AF-A0A6I0JES0-F1
#
_cell.length_a   1.000
_cell.length_b   1.000
_cell.length_c   1.000
_cell.angle_alpha   90.00
_cell.angle_beta   90.00
_cell.angle_gamma   90.00
#
_symmetry.space_group_name_H-M   'P 1'
#
loop_
_entity.id
_entity.type
_entity.pdbx_description
1 polymer ?
#
loop_
_entity_poly.entity_id
_entity_poly.type
_entity_poly.pdbx_seq_one_letter_code
_entity_poly.pdbx_strand_id
1 'polypeptide(L)' 'MITSIEPNVTEKGRYSVMQTSAALGIHRNTLRIYTEQGMIKCGFRRINGRKFYTGSEILRFWRAQL' A
#
# COMPACT_ATOMS: atom_id res chain seq x y z
N MET A 1 8.13 6.09 9.92
CA MET A 1 9.07 6.38 8.81
C MET A 1 8.87 5.30 7.76
N ILE A 2 8.82 5.66 6.48
CA ILE A 2 8.73 4.70 5.36
C ILE A 2 10.14 4.25 4.98
N THR A 3 10.27 3.02 4.47
CA THR A 3 11.57 2.49 4.03
C THR A 3 12.20 3.33 2.92
N SER A 4 13.52 3.52 2.97
CA SER A 4 14.29 4.26 1.95
C SER A 4 14.56 3.44 0.68
N ILE A 5 14.23 2.15 0.68
CA ILE A 5 14.43 1.24 -0.47
C ILE A 5 13.14 1.19 -1.28
N GLU A 6 13.24 1.23 -2.62
CA GLU A 6 12.05 1.12 -3.48
C GLU A 6 11.32 -0.22 -3.22
N PRO A 7 9.99 -0.22 -3.00
CA PRO A 7 9.23 -1.43 -2.74
C PRO A 7 9.31 -2.41 -3.92
N ASN A 8 9.67 -3.67 -3.66
CA ASN A 8 9.69 -4.72 -4.68
C ASN A 8 8.26 -5.21 -4.97
N VAL A 9 7.54 -4.45 -5.81
CA VAL A 9 6.16 -4.74 -6.22
C VAL A 9 5.99 -4.61 -7.74
N THR A 10 5.20 -5.48 -8.35
CA THR A 10 4.81 -5.37 -9.74
C THR A 10 3.67 -4.37 -9.87
N GLU A 11 3.74 -3.43 -10.82
CA GLU A 11 2.76 -2.34 -10.96
C GLU A 11 1.30 -2.82 -11.08
N LYS A 12 1.08 -3.89 -11.85
CA LYS A 12 -0.26 -4.49 -12.06
C LYS A 12 -0.67 -5.48 -10.96
N GLY A 13 0.23 -5.74 -10.00
CA GLY A 13 0.01 -6.66 -8.89
C GLY A 13 -1.04 -6.11 -7.90
N ARG A 14 -1.69 -7.04 -7.18
CA ARG A 14 -2.63 -6.70 -6.09
C ARG A 14 -2.13 -7.28 -4.78
N TYR A 15 -1.93 -6.41 -3.81
CA TYR A 15 -1.31 -6.73 -2.52
C TYR A 15 -2.31 -6.56 -1.39
N SER A 16 -2.25 -7.46 -0.41
CA SER A 16 -3.01 -7.34 0.82
C SER A 16 -2.43 -6.25 1.73
N VAL A 17 -3.17 -5.84 2.75
CA VAL A 17 -2.70 -4.90 3.79
C VAL A 17 -1.35 -5.32 4.36
N MET A 18 -1.18 -6.61 4.68
CA MET A 18 0.07 -7.14 5.25
C MET A 18 1.23 -7.00 4.27
N GLN A 19 1.03 -7.40 3.02
CA GLN A 19 2.06 -7.31 1.98
C GLN A 19 2.46 -5.85 1.72
N THR A 20 1.48 -4.94 1.60
CA THR A 20 1.73 -3.51 1.42
C THR A 20 2.49 -2.91 2.59
N SER A 21 2.11 -3.26 3.82
CA SER A 21 2.78 -2.77 5.03
C SER A 21 4.24 -3.23 5.10
N ALA A 22 4.51 -4.49 4.73
CA ALA A 22 5.86 -5.02 4.64
C ALA A 22 6.68 -4.35 3.53
N ALA A 23 6.08 -4.15 2.35
CA ALA A 23 6.73 -3.52 1.21
C ALA A 23 7.13 -2.06 1.47
N LEU A 24 6.32 -1.31 2.22
CA LEU A 24 6.60 0.07 2.62
C LEU A 24 7.42 0.18 3.93
N GLY A 25 7.70 -0.93 4.61
CA GLY A 25 8.39 -0.94 5.90
C GLY A 25 7.62 -0.23 7.02
N ILE A 26 6.28 -0.25 6.99
CA ILE A 26 5.42 0.43 7.98
C ILE A 26 4.53 -0.57 8.70
N HIS A 27 4.03 -0.20 9.88
CA HIS A 27 3.02 -0.99 10.57
C HIS A 27 1.65 -0.87 9.89
N ARG A 28 0.85 -1.94 9.94
CA ARG A 28 -0.50 -1.99 9.35
C ARG A 28 -1.44 -0.88 9.83
N ASN A 29 -1.30 -0.43 11.09
CA ASN A 29 -2.10 0.67 11.62
C ASN A 29 -1.73 2.01 10.96
N THR A 30 -0.45 2.23 10.68
CA THR A 30 0.03 3.40 9.94
C THR A 30 -0.52 3.39 8.52
N LEU A 31 -0.47 2.24 7.84
CA LEU A 31 -1.10 2.08 6.52
C LEU A 31 -2.60 2.36 6.56
N ARG A 32 -3.31 1.91 7.61
CA ARG A 32 -4.73 2.21 7.82
C ARG A 32 -4.98 3.72 7.91
N ILE A 33 -4.21 4.43 8.74
CA ILE A 33 -4.31 5.90 8.90
C ILE A 33 -4.10 6.61 7.56
N TYR A 34 -3.07 6.25 6.80
CA TYR A 34 -2.82 6.83 5.47
C TYR A 34 -3.94 6.55 4.47
N THR A 35 -4.55 5.36 4.56
CA THR A 35 -5.71 5.02 3.73
C THR A 35 -6.93 5.85 4.11
N GLU A 36 -7.17 6.05 5.41
CA GLU A 36 -8.29 6.87 5.94
C GLU A 36 -8.11 8.35 5.63
N GLN A 37 -6.86 8.84 5.61
CA GLN A 37 -6.49 10.18 5.19
C GLN A 37 -6.50 10.37 3.65
N GLY A 38 -6.74 9.31 2.88
CA GLY A 38 -6.79 9.36 1.42
C GLY A 38 -5.42 9.50 0.73
N MET A 39 -4.32 9.35 1.46
CA MET A 39 -2.97 9.47 0.91
C MET A 39 -2.62 8.32 -0.04
N ILE A 40 -3.10 7.11 0.30
CA ILE A 40 -2.96 5.90 -0.51
C ILE A 40 -4.33 5.28 -0.76
N LYS A 41 -4.66 5.04 -2.03
CA LYS A 41 -5.94 4.46 -2.43
C LYS A 41 -5.93 2.94 -2.27
N CYS A 42 -7.08 2.39 -1.92
CA CYS A 42 -7.28 0.94 -1.87
C CYS A 42 -8.55 0.55 -2.65
N GLY A 43 -8.55 -0.64 -3.22
CA GLY A 43 -9.74 -1.29 -3.76
C GLY A 43 -10.25 -2.36 -2.81
N PHE A 44 -11.46 -2.85 -3.06
CA PHE A 44 -12.09 -3.92 -2.29
C PHE A 44 -12.34 -5.13 -3.18
N ARG A 45 -11.93 -6.32 -2.72
CA ARG A 45 -12.18 -7.57 -3.45
C ARG A 45 -13.68 -7.88 -3.44
N ARG A 46 -14.28 -8.12 -4.61
CA ARG A 46 -15.72 -8.42 -4.74
C ARG A 46 -16.18 -9.64 -3.93
N ILE A 47 -15.31 -10.64 -3.77
CA ILE A 47 -15.67 -11.93 -3.15
C ILE A 47 -15.83 -11.80 -1.62
N ASN A 48 -14.98 -11.03 -0.95
CA ASN A 48 -14.91 -11.02 0.52
C ASN A 48 -14.76 -9.63 1.14
N GLY A 49 -14.86 -8.56 0.34
CA GLY A 49 -14.72 -7.18 0.81
C GLY A 49 -13.35 -6.83 1.38
N ARG A 50 -12.32 -7.69 1.23
CA ARG A 50 -11.00 -7.39 1.78
C ARG A 50 -10.30 -6.31 0.94
N LYS A 51 -9.64 -5.38 1.63
CA LYS A 51 -8.82 -4.34 1.01
C LYS A 51 -7.67 -4.97 0.20
N PHE A 52 -7.42 -4.41 -0.96
CA PHE A 52 -6.21 -4.64 -1.73
C PHE A 52 -5.64 -3.31 -2.24
N TYR A 53 -4.33 -3.27 -2.41
CA TYR A 53 -3.59 -2.14 -2.97
C TYR A 53 -2.95 -2.58 -4.28
N THR A 54 -2.98 -1.73 -5.29
CA THR A 54 -2.28 -2.00 -6.55
C THR A 54 -0.80 -1.65 -6.39
N GLY A 55 0.09 -2.38 -7.05
CA GLY A 55 1.53 -2.08 -7.02
C GLY A 55 1.83 -0.66 -7.50
N SER A 56 1.13 -0.21 -8.54
CA SER A 56 1.22 1.18 -9.05
C SER A 56 0.93 2.24 -7.97
N GLU A 57 -0.03 1.98 -7.10
CA GLU A 57 -0.44 2.92 -6.05
C GLU A 57 0.54 2.89 -4.86
N ILE A 58 1.11 1.72 -4.56
CA ILE A 58 2.19 1.56 -3.57
C ILE A 58 3.42 2.35 -4.02
N LEU A 59 3.83 2.21 -5.28
CA LEU A 59 4.96 2.93 -5.85
C LEU A 59 4.70 4.44 -5.92
N ARG A 60 3.49 4.86 -6.35
CA ARG A 60 3.08 6.28 -6.34
C ARG A 60 3.20 6.88 -4.95
N PHE A 61 2.70 6.19 -3.94
CA PHE A 61 2.73 6.66 -2.55
C PHE A 61 4.17 6.74 -2.01
N TRP A 62 5.01 5.74 -2.28
CA TRP A 62 6.42 5.75 -1.88
C TRP A 62 7.19 6.90 -2.53
N ARG A 63 7.03 7.10 -3.85
CA ARG A 63 7.69 8.20 -4.59
C ARG A 63 7.28 9.60 -4.12
N ALA A 64 6.08 9.74 -3.58
CA ALA A 64 5.59 11.02 -3.04
C ALA A 64 6.13 11.36 -1.64
N GLN A 65 6.88 10.45 -1.00
CA GLN A 65 7.49 10.62 0.32
C GLN A 65 9.01 10.90 0.23
N LEU A 66 9.56 10.90 -0.99
CA LEU A 66 10.88 11.44 -1.34
C LEU A 66 10.79 12.97 -1.47
#